data_AF-A0A315Z5C0-F1
#
_entry.id   AF-A0A315Z5C0-F1
#
_cell.length_a   1.000
_cell.length_b   1.000
_cell.length_c   1.000
_cell.angle_alpha   90.00
_cell.angle_beta   90.00
_cell.angle_gamma   90.00
#
_symmetry.space_group_name_H-M   'P 1'
#
loop_
_entity.id
_entity.type
_entity.pdbx_description
1 polymer ?
#
loop_
_entity_poly.entity_id
_entity_poly.type
_entity_poly.pdbx_seq_one_letter_code
_entity_poly.pdbx_strand_id
1 'polypeptide(L)'
;MKVRCKNCLPKEGIEIPEFSSAEKEHYRKVKEGSTIRAVKKLIDEKKLSHRDAKYIVTHINIEYGQCNRCSFKQLDEEYGKCPKCSALNFNWKRS
;
A
#
# COMPACT_ATOMS: atom_id res chain seq x y z
N MET A 1 -0.96 11.81 -4.65
CA MET A 1 0.43 12.07 -4.15
C MET A 1 1.48 11.17 -4.82
N LYS A 2 2.78 11.52 -4.86
CA LYS A 2 3.85 10.64 -5.43
C LYS A 2 4.66 9.93 -4.34
N VAL A 3 4.80 8.61 -4.42
CA VAL A 3 5.52 7.78 -3.42
C VAL A 3 6.65 6.97 -4.04
N ARG A 4 7.69 6.68 -3.25
CA ARG A 4 8.88 5.93 -3.70
C ARG A 4 9.29 4.86 -2.70
N CYS A 5 9.55 3.66 -3.21
CA CYS A 5 10.09 2.54 -2.45
C CYS A 5 11.48 2.22 -2.98
N LYS A 6 12.47 2.20 -2.08
CA LYS A 6 13.86 1.90 -2.42
C LYS A 6 14.08 0.50 -3.02
N ASN A 7 13.13 -0.42 -2.80
CA ASN A 7 13.22 -1.82 -3.23
C ASN A 7 12.38 -2.13 -4.48
N CYS A 8 11.63 -1.15 -5.01
CA CYS A 8 10.74 -1.37 -6.17
C CYS A 8 11.08 -0.40 -7.30
N LEU A 9 10.72 0.87 -7.12
CA LEU A 9 10.95 1.95 -8.08
C LEU A 9 11.68 3.09 -7.36
N PRO A 10 12.99 2.92 -7.07
CA PRO A 10 13.74 3.83 -6.22
C PRO A 10 13.89 5.23 -6.83
N LYS A 11 13.89 5.34 -8.16
CA LYS A 11 14.05 6.60 -8.90
C LYS A 11 12.69 7.18 -9.30
N GLU A 12 11.85 6.35 -9.92
CA GLU A 12 10.62 6.77 -10.58
C GLU A 12 9.50 7.02 -9.58
N GLY A 13 9.27 6.08 -8.64
CA GLY A 13 8.06 6.04 -7.83
C GLY A 13 6.78 5.86 -8.66
N ILE A 14 5.63 6.02 -7.99
CA ILE A 14 4.33 6.07 -8.66
C ILE A 14 3.49 7.21 -8.09
N GLU A 15 2.54 7.70 -8.89
CA GLU A 15 1.45 8.51 -8.39
C GLU A 15 0.36 7.61 -7.81
N ILE A 16 -0.02 7.91 -6.58
CA ILE A 16 -1.10 7.26 -5.86
C ILE A 16 -2.35 8.09 -6.10
N PRO A 17 -3.43 7.48 -6.65
CA PRO A 17 -4.70 8.16 -6.76
C PRO A 17 -5.27 8.43 -5.37
N GLU A 18 -6.11 9.45 -5.27
CA GLU A 18 -6.82 9.71 -4.02
C GLU A 18 -7.82 8.57 -3.75
N PHE A 19 -7.73 8.01 -2.54
CA PHE A 19 -8.63 6.97 -2.06
C PHE A 19 -9.44 7.51 -0.88
N SER A 20 -10.75 7.27 -0.88
CA SER A 20 -11.57 7.49 0.31
C SER A 20 -11.22 6.48 1.41
N SER A 21 -11.59 6.78 2.65
CA SER A 21 -11.41 5.85 3.78
C SER A 21 -12.11 4.50 3.53
N ALA A 22 -13.29 4.52 2.90
CA ALA A 22 -14.03 3.31 2.55
C ALA A 22 -13.30 2.45 1.51
N GLU A 23 -12.67 3.08 0.50
CA GLU A 23 -11.87 2.36 -0.49
C GLU A 23 -10.61 1.76 0.12
N LYS A 24 -9.93 2.52 0.99
CA LYS A 24 -8.75 2.03 1.72
C LYS A 24 -9.09 0.79 2.54
N GLU A 25 -10.20 0.82 3.30
CA GLU A 25 -10.68 -0.32 4.07
C GLU A 25 -11.05 -1.50 3.15
N HIS A 26 -11.77 -1.23 2.06
CA HIS A 26 -12.17 -2.25 1.09
C HIS A 26 -10.96 -3.00 0.52
N TYR A 27 -9.97 -2.28 -0.01
CA TYR A 27 -8.78 -2.91 -0.59
C TYR A 27 -7.93 -3.63 0.45
N ARG A 28 -7.89 -3.14 1.69
CA ARG A 28 -7.23 -3.86 2.79
C ARG A 28 -7.90 -5.22 3.05
N LYS A 29 -9.22 -5.25 3.21
CA LYS A 29 -9.99 -6.49 3.41
C LYS A 29 -9.82 -7.47 2.24
N VAL A 30 -9.84 -6.96 1.01
CA VAL A 30 -9.62 -7.80 -0.17
C VAL A 30 -8.19 -8.36 -0.18
N LYS A 31 -7.19 -7.54 0.17
CA LYS A 31 -5.78 -7.97 0.25
C LYS A 31 -5.58 -9.04 1.31
N GLU A 32 -6.17 -8.88 2.50
CA GLU A 32 -6.14 -9.84 3.60
C GLU A 32 -6.58 -11.24 3.11
N GLY A 33 -7.62 -11.31 2.27
CA GLY A 33 -8.04 -12.57 1.66
C GLY A 33 -7.21 -13.01 0.45
N SER A 34 -6.79 -12.08 -0.42
CA SER A 34 -5.97 -12.39 -1.59
C SER A 34 -5.33 -11.13 -2.20
N THR A 35 -4.00 -11.11 -2.22
CA THR A 35 -3.21 -10.07 -2.90
C THR A 35 -3.54 -9.98 -4.39
N ILE A 36 -3.71 -11.12 -5.08
CA ILE A 36 -4.02 -11.14 -6.52
C ILE A 36 -5.39 -10.49 -6.79
N ARG A 37 -6.40 -10.80 -5.96
CA ARG A 37 -7.74 -10.20 -6.11
C ARG A 37 -7.73 -8.70 -5.84
N ALA A 38 -6.93 -8.23 -4.88
CA ALA A 38 -6.78 -6.80 -4.60
C ALA A 38 -6.13 -6.07 -5.79
N VAL A 39 -5.10 -6.64 -6.40
CA VAL A 39 -4.47 -6.08 -7.61
C VAL A 39 -5.48 -6.00 -8.75
N LYS A 40 -6.22 -7.08 -9.01
CA LYS A 40 -7.25 -7.09 -10.05
C LYS A 40 -8.31 -6.01 -9.83
N LYS A 41 -8.82 -5.85 -8.61
CA LYS A 41 -9.79 -4.80 -8.29
C LYS A 41 -9.28 -3.40 -8.56
N LEU A 42 -8.04 -3.08 -8.16
CA LEU A 42 -7.46 -1.78 -8.45
C LEU A 42 -7.33 -1.50 -9.95
N ILE A 43 -7.01 -2.52 -10.75
CA ILE A 43 -7.00 -2.38 -12.22
C ILE A 43 -8.42 -2.12 -12.73
N ASP A 44 -9.39 -2.92 -12.30
CA ASP A 44 -10.76 -2.89 -12.82
C ASP A 44 -11.49 -1.59 -12.42
N GLU A 45 -11.34 -1.14 -11.18
CA GLU A 45 -12.08 -0.02 -10.58
C GLU A 45 -11.37 1.33 -10.74
N LYS A 46 -10.05 1.37 -10.56
CA LYS A 46 -9.25 2.61 -10.64
C LYS A 46 -8.53 2.78 -11.97
N LYS A 47 -8.68 1.83 -12.91
CA LYS A 47 -8.04 1.84 -14.24
C LYS A 47 -6.52 2.00 -14.17
N LEU A 48 -5.93 1.48 -13.09
CA LEU A 48 -4.48 1.53 -12.90
C LEU A 48 -3.78 0.50 -13.79
N SER A 49 -2.54 0.82 -14.17
CA SER A 49 -1.68 -0.17 -14.80
C SER A 49 -1.46 -1.36 -13.84
N HIS A 50 -1.24 -2.55 -14.38
CA HIS A 50 -0.95 -3.73 -13.55
C HIS A 50 0.26 -3.49 -12.64
N ARG A 51 1.29 -2.76 -13.14
CA ARG A 51 2.47 -2.39 -12.37
C ARG A 51 2.11 -1.54 -11.15
N ASP A 52 1.33 -0.48 -11.34
CA ASP A 52 1.03 0.47 -10.27
C ASP A 52 0.03 -0.14 -9.28
N ALA A 53 -0.96 -0.90 -9.75
CA ALA A 53 -1.86 -1.67 -8.89
C ALA A 53 -1.09 -2.65 -8.00
N LYS A 54 -0.17 -3.45 -8.58
CA LYS A 54 0.69 -4.37 -7.84
C LYS A 54 1.55 -3.61 -6.82
N TYR A 55 2.16 -2.50 -7.23
CA TYR A 55 2.95 -1.66 -6.35
C TYR A 55 2.12 -1.21 -5.14
N ILE A 56 0.91 -0.68 -5.34
CA ILE A 56 0.04 -0.24 -4.24
C ILE A 56 -0.23 -1.38 -3.27
N VAL A 57 -0.73 -2.52 -3.77
CA VAL A 57 -1.14 -3.65 -2.91
C VAL A 57 0.04 -4.22 -2.11
N THR A 58 1.23 -4.28 -2.69
CA THR A 58 2.44 -4.71 -1.98
C THR A 58 2.72 -3.87 -0.74
N HIS A 59 2.41 -2.57 -0.79
CA HIS A 59 2.74 -1.65 0.29
C HIS A 59 1.59 -1.45 1.30
N ILE A 60 0.33 -1.80 0.99
CA ILE A 60 -0.79 -1.79 1.95
C ILE A 60 -0.44 -2.62 3.18
N ASN A 61 -0.53 -2.07 4.40
CA ASN A 61 -0.31 -2.86 5.61
C ASN A 61 -1.48 -3.82 5.87
N ILE A 62 -1.16 -5.05 6.26
CA ILE A 62 -2.20 -6.00 6.76
C ILE A 62 -2.63 -5.57 8.16
N GLU A 63 -1.65 -5.35 9.03
CA GLU A 63 -1.85 -4.84 10.38
C GLU A 63 -1.50 -3.36 10.45
N TYR A 64 -2.45 -2.54 10.89
CA TYR A 64 -2.21 -1.11 11.11
C TYR A 64 -1.11 -0.92 12.16
N GLY A 65 -0.21 0.02 11.89
CA GLY A 65 0.93 0.34 12.74
C GLY A 65 2.11 -0.62 12.63
N GLN A 66 2.03 -1.66 11.78
CA GLN A 66 3.09 -2.66 11.63
C GLN A 66 3.67 -2.68 10.21
N CYS A 67 5.00 -2.67 10.11
CA CYS A 67 5.69 -2.79 8.84
C CYS A 67 5.54 -4.19 8.24
N ASN A 68 5.11 -4.26 6.98
CA ASN A 68 4.95 -5.53 6.25
C ASN A 68 6.26 -6.31 6.04
N ARG A 69 7.42 -5.65 6.14
CA ARG A 69 8.73 -6.28 5.84
C ARG A 69 9.46 -6.79 7.07
N CYS A 70 9.55 -5.98 8.12
CA CYS A 70 10.39 -6.28 9.29
C CYS A 70 9.62 -6.30 10.61
N SER A 71 8.28 -6.27 10.55
CA SER A 71 7.37 -6.32 11.70
C SER A 71 7.61 -5.24 12.76
N PHE A 72 8.30 -4.14 12.40
CA PHE A 72 8.42 -2.97 13.27
C PHE A 72 7.02 -2.44 13.57
N LYS A 73 6.70 -2.27 14.85
CA LYS A 73 5.46 -1.70 15.35
C LYS A 73 5.71 -0.21 15.62
N GLN A 74 4.67 0.62 15.53
CA GLN A 74 4.71 2.11 15.62
C GLN A 74 4.90 2.83 14.28
N LEU A 75 4.26 2.34 13.21
CA LEU A 75 4.00 3.18 12.05
C LEU A 75 2.76 4.05 12.31
N ASP A 76 2.84 5.35 12.12
CA ASP A 76 1.77 6.33 12.37
C ASP A 76 1.38 7.10 11.09
N GLU A 77 2.34 7.33 10.19
CA GLU A 77 2.10 7.91 8.87
C GLU A 77 1.29 6.99 7.96
N GLU A 78 0.30 7.55 7.27
CA GLU A 78 -0.54 6.80 6.32
C GLU A 78 0.27 6.29 5.12
N TYR A 79 1.24 7.07 4.63
CA TYR A 79 2.14 6.69 3.54
C TYR A 79 3.58 6.97 3.98
N GLY A 80 4.17 6.01 4.71
CA GLY A 80 5.43 6.24 5.42
C GLY A 80 6.53 5.24 5.08
N LYS A 81 7.78 5.64 5.32
CA LYS A 81 8.91 4.71 5.31
C LYS A 81 9.13 4.18 6.71
N CYS A 82 9.27 2.86 6.84
CA CYS A 82 9.60 2.24 8.12
C CYS A 82 10.96 2.75 8.61
N PRO A 83 11.09 3.26 9.85
CA PRO A 83 12.36 3.80 10.34
C PRO A 83 13.43 2.70 10.48
N LYS A 84 13.02 1.44 10.73
CA LYS A 84 13.92 0.31 10.92
C LYS A 84 14.52 -0.23 9.62
N CYS A 85 13.72 -0.33 8.54
CA CYS A 85 14.18 -0.98 7.30
C CYS A 85 14.01 -0.12 6.04
N SER A 86 13.44 1.07 6.16
CA SER A 86 13.11 2.01 5.07
C SER A 86 12.24 1.42 3.96
N ALA A 87 11.54 0.31 4.22
CA ALA A 87 10.46 -0.13 3.34
C ALA A 87 9.32 0.90 3.36
N LEU A 88 8.74 1.17 2.21
CA LEU A 88 7.52 1.96 2.12
C LEU A 88 6.34 1.15 2.69
N ASN A 89 5.39 1.80 3.34
CA ASN A 89 4.20 1.17 3.92
C ASN A 89 3.02 2.12 3.72
N PHE A 90 1.88 1.56 3.33
CA PHE A 90 0.60 2.27 3.25
C PHE A 90 -0.21 1.82 4.46
N ASN A 91 -0.09 2.59 5.52
CA ASN A 91 -0.64 2.33 6.84
C ASN A 91 -2.10 2.80 6.91
N TRP A 92 -2.96 2.19 6.10
CA TRP A 92 -4.37 2.57 6.03
C TRP A 92 -5.11 2.13 7.29
N LYS A 93 -5.59 3.12 8.07
CA LYS A 93 -6.36 2.91 9.31
C LYS A 93 -7.57 2.01 9.06
N ARG A 94 -7.92 1.20 10.07
CA ARG A 94 -9.23 0.54 10.11
C ARG A 94 -10.26 1.61 10.47
N SER A 95 -11.27 1.80 9.62
CA SER A 95 -12.43 2.67 9.90
C SER A 95 -13.47 1.93 10.72
#